data_AF-A0A4Y8Z1R0-F1
#
_entry.id   AF-A0A4Y8Z1R0-F1
#
_cell.length_a   1.000
_cell.length_b   1.000
_cell.length_c   1.000
_cell.angle_alpha   90.00
_cell.angle_beta   90.00
_cell.angle_gamma   90.00
#
_symmetry.space_group_name_H-M   'P 1'
#
loop_
_entity.id
_entity.type
_entity.pdbx_description
1 polymer ?
#
loop_
_entity_poly.entity_id
_entity_poly.type
_entity_poly.pdbx_seq_one_letter_code
_entity_poly.pdbx_strand_id
1 'polypeptide(L)'
;MHPKPIEPRLGTVVLGVAASDAHAVANHLIARDLRETGYDVVNLGTCTPVSEFASAVRERPDAIAVLIGSLNGHVHEDLRELPLAKASGDIHCPVVVGGNLSVGSDKSGDWLERLYALGVDHVLENASALRPLLAKLTGSRIEQPQAS
;
A
#
# COMPACT_ATOMS: atom_id res chain seq x y z
N MET A 1 -28.74 14.19 5.00
CA MET A 1 -27.40 13.68 4.68
C MET A 1 -26.41 14.56 5.43
N HIS A 2 -26.05 14.17 6.65
CA HIS A 2 -25.09 14.93 7.46
C HIS A 2 -23.69 14.68 6.91
N PRO A 3 -22.89 15.70 6.53
CA PRO A 3 -21.47 15.50 6.37
C PRO A 3 -20.92 15.10 7.75
N LYS A 4 -20.41 13.88 7.87
CA LYS A 4 -19.75 13.41 9.09
C LYS A 4 -18.57 14.35 9.35
N PRO A 5 -18.38 14.88 10.58
CA PRO A 5 -17.24 15.73 10.89
C PRO A 5 -15.96 14.98 10.49
N ILE A 6 -15.11 15.67 9.72
CA ILE A 6 -13.76 15.21 9.39
C ILE A 6 -12.93 15.25 10.67
N GLU A 7 -13.03 14.18 11.45
CA GLU A 7 -12.09 13.88 12.52
C GLU A 7 -10.67 13.94 11.95
N PRO A 8 -9.65 14.39 12.70
CA PRO A 8 -8.28 14.46 12.21
C PRO A 8 -7.86 13.06 11.78
N ARG A 9 -7.76 12.87 10.47
CA ARG A 9 -7.44 11.58 9.87
C ARG A 9 -5.94 11.40 10.00
N LEU A 10 -5.52 10.24 10.48
CA LEU A 10 -4.09 9.89 10.56
C LEU A 10 -3.44 9.90 9.16
N GLY A 11 -4.23 9.71 8.10
CA GLY A 11 -3.83 9.80 6.70
C GLY A 11 -4.67 8.86 5.83
N THR A 12 -4.52 8.97 4.52
CA THR A 12 -5.15 8.05 3.58
C THR A 12 -4.20 6.93 3.18
N VAL A 13 -4.70 5.70 3.17
CA VAL A 13 -3.97 4.52 2.75
C VAL A 13 -4.68 3.93 1.54
N VAL A 14 -3.97 3.84 0.42
CA VAL A 14 -4.51 3.16 -0.77
C VAL A 14 -4.20 1.70 -0.63
N LEU A 15 -5.21 0.85 -0.66
CA LEU A 15 -5.09 -0.59 -0.46
C LEU A 15 -5.68 -1.31 -1.67
N GLY A 16 -4.97 -2.30 -2.18
CA GLY A 16 -5.47 -3.16 -3.25
C GLY A 16 -4.75 -4.49 -3.26
N VAL A 17 -5.29 -5.43 -4.01
CA VAL A 17 -4.68 -6.75 -4.24
C VAL A 17 -4.22 -6.81 -5.69
N ALA A 18 -3.02 -7.35 -5.89
CA ALA A 18 -2.37 -7.43 -7.20
C ALA A 18 -3.25 -8.17 -8.24
N ALA A 19 -3.00 -7.87 -9.53
CA ALA A 19 -3.77 -8.36 -10.67
C ALA A 19 -4.02 -9.87 -10.64
N SER A 20 -3.04 -10.65 -10.16
CA SER A 20 -3.09 -12.11 -10.15
C SER A 20 -3.89 -12.74 -9.00
N ASP A 21 -4.50 -11.98 -8.08
CA ASP A 21 -5.06 -12.52 -6.84
C ASP A 21 -6.48 -12.01 -6.52
N ALA A 22 -7.41 -12.96 -6.36
CA ALA A 22 -8.83 -12.73 -6.10
C ALA A 22 -9.20 -12.79 -4.60
N HIS A 23 -8.23 -12.94 -3.69
CA HIS A 23 -8.50 -13.05 -2.25
C HIS A 23 -8.88 -11.70 -1.63
N ALA A 24 -10.17 -11.39 -1.66
CA ALA A 24 -10.70 -10.15 -1.10
C ALA A 24 -10.82 -10.18 0.44
N VAL A 25 -10.87 -11.35 1.09
CA VAL A 25 -11.19 -11.47 2.53
C VAL A 25 -10.14 -10.79 3.40
N ALA A 26 -8.86 -11.12 3.22
CA ALA A 26 -7.78 -10.49 4.00
C ALA A 26 -7.71 -8.98 3.74
N ASN A 27 -7.92 -8.57 2.48
CA ASN A 27 -7.97 -7.17 2.07
C ASN A 27 -9.07 -6.39 2.83
N HIS A 28 -10.29 -6.93 2.89
CA HIS A 28 -11.39 -6.31 3.64
C HIS A 28 -11.15 -6.25 5.15
N LEU A 29 -10.52 -7.29 5.73
CA LEU A 29 -10.17 -7.31 7.15
C LEU A 29 -9.14 -6.21 7.48
N ILE A 30 -8.07 -6.10 6.69
CA ILE A 30 -7.05 -5.05 6.85
C ILE A 30 -7.68 -3.66 6.66
N ALA A 31 -8.53 -3.48 5.64
CA ALA A 31 -9.20 -2.20 5.42
C ALA A 31 -10.07 -1.78 6.61
N ARG A 32 -10.78 -2.73 7.21
CA ARG A 32 -11.62 -2.49 8.38
C ARG A 32 -10.78 -2.12 9.60
N ASP A 33 -9.75 -2.90 9.87
CA ASP A 33 -8.80 -2.71 10.97
C ASP A 33 -8.16 -1.30 10.94
N LEU A 34 -7.67 -0.89 9.76
CA LEU A 34 -7.05 0.42 9.58
C LEU A 34 -8.05 1.57 9.76
N ARG A 35 -9.29 1.39 9.26
CA ARG A 35 -10.37 2.36 9.46
C ARG A 35 -10.77 2.49 10.93
N GLU A 36 -10.82 1.38 11.66
CA GLU A 36 -11.06 1.36 13.12
C GLU A 36 -9.92 2.05 13.89
N THR A 37 -8.71 2.09 13.33
CA THR A 37 -7.55 2.80 13.89
C THR A 37 -7.57 4.31 13.58
N GLY A 38 -8.42 4.78 12.66
CA GLY A 38 -8.53 6.20 12.29
C GLY A 38 -7.86 6.59 10.98
N TYR A 39 -7.38 5.64 10.18
CA TYR A 39 -6.91 5.88 8.82
C TYR A 39 -8.07 5.94 7.83
N ASP A 40 -7.97 6.75 6.77
CA ASP A 40 -8.82 6.53 5.59
C ASP A 40 -8.22 5.38 4.79
N VAL A 41 -9.07 4.49 4.29
CA VAL A 41 -8.62 3.40 3.42
C VAL A 41 -9.38 3.47 2.12
N VAL A 42 -8.66 3.70 1.03
CA VAL A 42 -9.18 3.61 -0.32
C VAL A 42 -8.89 2.20 -0.80
N ASN A 43 -9.90 1.33 -0.71
CA ASN A 43 -9.77 -0.05 -1.17
C ASN A 43 -10.14 -0.14 -2.65
N LEU A 44 -9.15 -0.37 -3.51
CA LEU A 44 -9.31 -0.56 -4.96
C LEU A 44 -9.81 -1.95 -5.33
N GLY A 45 -9.87 -2.86 -4.36
CA GLY A 45 -10.38 -4.22 -4.53
C GLY A 45 -9.27 -5.20 -4.90
N THR A 46 -9.65 -6.16 -5.73
CA THR A 46 -8.79 -7.22 -6.23
C THR A 46 -8.50 -7.03 -7.70
N CYS A 47 -7.43 -7.67 -8.17
CA CYS A 47 -7.00 -7.58 -9.55
C CYS A 47 -6.64 -6.16 -10.01
N THR A 48 -6.06 -5.34 -9.12
CA THR A 48 -5.81 -3.92 -9.36
C THR A 48 -4.44 -3.69 -10.03
N PRO A 49 -4.37 -3.03 -11.20
CA PRO A 49 -3.10 -2.67 -11.85
C PRO A 49 -2.45 -1.44 -11.22
N VAL A 50 -1.14 -1.26 -11.42
CA VAL A 50 -0.36 -0.10 -10.91
C VAL A 50 -0.96 1.24 -11.34
N SER A 51 -1.51 1.33 -12.54
CA SER A 51 -2.16 2.55 -13.04
C SER A 51 -3.35 3.00 -12.20
N GLU A 52 -4.12 2.06 -11.64
CA GLU A 52 -5.21 2.41 -10.71
C GLU A 52 -4.68 2.88 -9.36
N PHE A 53 -3.62 2.24 -8.83
CA PHE A 53 -2.95 2.73 -7.63
C PHE A 53 -2.43 4.16 -7.83
N ALA A 54 -1.79 4.43 -8.97
CA ALA A 54 -1.33 5.76 -9.35
C ALA A 54 -2.49 6.78 -9.44
N SER A 55 -3.60 6.42 -10.07
CA SER A 55 -4.79 7.29 -10.14
C SER A 55 -5.36 7.59 -8.74
N ALA A 56 -5.49 6.56 -7.90
CA ALA A 56 -6.01 6.70 -6.55
C ALA A 56 -5.11 7.59 -5.66
N VAL A 57 -3.79 7.45 -5.79
CA VAL A 57 -2.82 8.32 -5.09
C VAL A 57 -2.92 9.76 -5.60
N ARG A 58 -3.09 9.97 -6.91
CA ARG A 58 -3.30 11.31 -7.47
C ARG A 58 -4.57 11.98 -6.97
N GLU A 59 -5.65 11.22 -6.79
CA GLU A 59 -6.90 11.71 -6.23
C GLU A 59 -6.81 11.97 -4.71
N ARG A 60 -5.80 11.41 -4.05
CA ARG A 60 -5.61 11.46 -2.60
C ARG A 60 -4.24 12.05 -2.25
N PRO A 61 -4.08 13.39 -2.24
CA PRO A 61 -2.82 14.04 -1.86
C PRO A 61 -2.44 13.79 -0.39
N ASP A 62 -3.40 13.36 0.43
CA ASP A 62 -3.20 12.90 1.81
C ASP A 62 -2.83 11.42 1.92
N ALA A 63 -2.52 10.76 0.78
CA ALA A 63 -2.02 9.41 0.77
C ALA A 63 -0.67 9.32 1.49
N ILE A 64 -0.62 8.49 2.53
CA ILE A 64 0.59 8.25 3.32
C ILE A 64 1.33 6.98 2.89
N ALA A 65 0.62 6.02 2.30
CA ALA A 65 1.19 4.76 1.81
C ALA A 65 0.26 4.08 0.80
N VAL A 66 0.86 3.31 -0.11
CA VAL A 66 0.17 2.35 -0.98
C VAL A 66 0.44 0.95 -0.46
N LEU A 67 -0.61 0.16 -0.25
CA LEU A 67 -0.55 -1.21 0.23
C LEU A 67 -1.01 -2.16 -0.89
N ILE A 68 -0.15 -3.09 -1.25
CA ILE A 68 -0.40 -4.05 -2.33
C ILE A 68 -0.33 -5.46 -1.77
N GLY A 69 -1.47 -6.12 -1.73
CA GLY A 69 -1.60 -7.52 -1.32
C GLY A 69 -1.22 -8.48 -2.45
N SER A 70 -0.40 -9.50 -2.19
CA SER A 70 -0.18 -10.61 -3.13
C SER A 70 0.05 -11.94 -2.41
N LEU A 71 -0.75 -12.95 -2.73
CA LEU A 71 -0.60 -14.33 -2.22
C LEU A 71 -0.05 -15.31 -3.26
N ASN A 72 0.07 -14.88 -4.51
CA ASN A 72 0.31 -15.79 -5.65
C ASN A 72 1.75 -15.74 -6.19
N GLY A 73 2.65 -14.99 -5.55
CA GLY A 73 4.07 -14.90 -5.94
C GLY A 73 4.37 -14.15 -7.25
N HIS A 74 3.35 -13.72 -8.00
CA HIS A 74 3.51 -13.00 -9.28
C HIS A 74 3.63 -11.48 -9.14
N VAL A 75 3.81 -10.98 -7.92
CA VAL A 75 3.87 -9.54 -7.61
C VAL A 75 4.93 -8.78 -8.42
N HIS A 76 6.01 -9.43 -8.85
CA HIS A 76 7.04 -8.80 -9.68
C HIS A 76 6.49 -8.34 -11.05
N GLU A 77 5.74 -9.20 -11.73
CA GLU A 77 5.17 -8.86 -13.04
C GLU A 77 4.08 -7.79 -12.89
N ASP A 78 3.26 -7.92 -11.85
CA ASP A 78 2.18 -6.98 -11.55
C ASP A 78 2.72 -5.57 -11.22
N LEU A 79 3.93 -5.48 -10.63
CA LEU A 79 4.55 -4.21 -10.23
C LEU A 79 5.63 -3.70 -11.18
N ARG A 80 5.78 -4.29 -12.37
CA ARG A 80 6.79 -3.85 -13.36
C ARG A 80 6.65 -2.37 -13.76
N GLU A 81 5.44 -1.83 -13.65
CA GLU A 81 5.11 -0.43 -14.00
C GLU A 81 5.28 0.53 -12.80
N LEU A 82 5.53 0.01 -11.60
CA LEU A 82 5.72 0.79 -10.38
C LEU A 82 6.90 1.78 -10.47
N PRO A 83 8.09 1.42 -11.00
CA PRO A 83 9.19 2.37 -11.14
C PRO A 83 8.81 3.56 -12.03
N LEU A 84 8.08 3.31 -13.11
CA LEU A 84 7.59 4.35 -14.02
C LEU A 84 6.57 5.26 -13.32
N ALA A 85 5.62 4.70 -12.58
CA ALA A 85 4.64 5.48 -11.83
C ALA A 85 5.28 6.35 -10.73
N LYS A 86 6.30 5.83 -10.03
CA LYS A 86 7.09 6.61 -9.06
C LYS A 86 7.92 7.70 -9.74
N ALA A 87 8.59 7.38 -10.86
CA ALA A 87 9.41 8.33 -11.61
C ALA A 87 8.60 9.47 -12.23
N SER A 88 7.37 9.19 -12.68
CA SER A 88 6.42 10.21 -13.19
C SER A 88 5.82 11.08 -12.08
N GLY A 89 6.01 10.72 -10.81
CA GLY A 89 5.43 11.42 -9.66
C GLY A 89 3.97 11.06 -9.39
N ASP A 90 3.41 10.07 -10.07
CA ASP A 90 2.03 9.63 -9.83
C ASP A 90 1.89 8.91 -8.48
N ILE A 91 2.95 8.24 -8.02
CA ILE A 91 3.05 7.64 -6.68
C ILE A 91 4.12 8.39 -5.89
N HIS A 92 3.68 9.31 -5.04
CA HIS A 92 4.55 10.15 -4.20
C HIS A 92 4.79 9.57 -2.79
N CYS A 93 4.07 8.51 -2.41
CA CYS A 93 4.11 7.90 -1.09
C CYS A 93 4.76 6.51 -1.13
N PRO A 94 5.26 6.02 0.01
CA PRO A 94 5.91 4.71 0.08
C PRO A 94 4.95 3.57 -0.31
N VAL A 95 5.49 2.60 -1.04
CA VAL A 95 4.78 1.42 -1.50
C VAL A 95 5.16 0.25 -0.61
N VAL A 96 4.15 -0.35 0.01
CA VAL A 96 4.27 -1.49 0.90
C VAL A 96 3.62 -2.68 0.24
N VAL A 97 4.38 -3.74 0.03
CA VAL A 97 3.86 -5.01 -0.46
C VAL A 97 3.64 -5.94 0.73
N GLY A 98 2.48 -6.57 0.80
CA GLY A 98 2.13 -7.51 1.86
C GLY A 98 1.49 -8.79 1.35
N GLY A 99 1.56 -9.86 2.13
CA GLY A 99 0.86 -11.11 1.82
C GLY A 99 1.62 -12.35 2.24
N ASN A 100 1.00 -13.51 2.01
CA ASN A 100 1.60 -14.82 2.22
C ASN A 100 2.54 -15.15 1.05
N LEU A 101 3.70 -14.50 1.04
CA LEU A 101 4.77 -14.67 0.05
C LEU A 101 5.43 -16.05 0.13
N SER A 102 5.06 -16.89 1.12
CA SER A 102 5.49 -18.29 1.24
C SER A 102 4.85 -19.24 0.22
N VAL A 103 3.81 -18.81 -0.52
CA VAL A 103 3.12 -19.64 -1.50
C VAL A 103 3.56 -19.22 -2.91
N GLY A 104 4.63 -19.82 -3.41
CA GLY A 104 4.98 -19.75 -4.83
C GLY A 104 6.40 -19.33 -5.19
N SER A 105 7.21 -18.81 -4.26
CA SER A 105 8.61 -18.48 -4.57
C SER A 105 9.55 -19.51 -3.96
N ASP A 106 10.36 -20.12 -4.83
CA ASP A 106 11.68 -20.64 -4.50
C ASP A 106 12.30 -19.81 -3.36
N LYS A 107 12.84 -20.48 -2.34
CA LYS A 107 13.48 -19.87 -1.15
C LYS A 107 14.82 -19.17 -1.47
N SER A 108 14.94 -18.62 -2.66
CA SER A 108 16.09 -17.87 -3.15
C SER A 108 15.85 -16.39 -2.78
N GLY A 109 16.79 -15.77 -2.07
CA GLY A 109 16.67 -14.38 -1.59
C GLY A 109 16.44 -13.31 -2.69
N ASP A 110 16.59 -13.69 -3.96
CA ASP A 110 16.43 -12.85 -5.15
C ASP A 110 15.08 -12.12 -5.27
N TRP A 111 13.97 -12.71 -4.84
CA TRP A 111 12.65 -12.10 -5.09
C TRP A 111 12.45 -10.78 -4.32
N LEU A 112 13.00 -10.71 -3.11
CA LEU A 112 12.91 -9.53 -2.26
C LEU A 112 13.75 -8.38 -2.85
N GLU A 113 14.97 -8.69 -3.30
CA GLU A 113 15.85 -7.73 -3.98
C GLU A 113 15.19 -7.19 -5.27
N ARG A 114 14.53 -8.05 -6.03
CA ARG A 114 13.79 -7.63 -7.24
C ARG A 114 12.65 -6.67 -6.93
N LEU A 115 11.90 -6.89 -5.84
CA LEU A 115 10.84 -5.95 -5.43
C LEU A 115 11.40 -4.58 -5.02
N TYR A 116 12.48 -4.57 -4.25
CA TYR A 116 13.16 -3.32 -3.91
C TYR A 116 13.71 -2.62 -5.17
N ALA A 117 14.24 -3.37 -6.14
CA ALA A 117 14.69 -2.83 -7.41
C ALA A 117 13.54 -2.23 -8.26
N LEU A 118 12.31 -2.74 -8.10
CA LEU A 118 11.11 -2.17 -8.72
C LEU A 118 10.61 -0.90 -8.00
N GLY A 119 11.22 -0.51 -6.88
CA GLY A 119 10.84 0.67 -6.12
C GLY A 119 9.79 0.41 -5.03
N VAL A 120 9.60 -0.84 -4.61
CA VAL A 120 8.87 -1.15 -3.37
C VAL A 120 9.72 -0.67 -2.19
N ASP A 121 9.11 0.04 -1.24
CA ASP A 121 9.84 0.62 -0.10
C ASP A 121 9.84 -0.34 1.10
N HIS A 122 8.78 -1.13 1.27
CA HIS A 122 8.65 -2.07 2.38
C HIS A 122 7.94 -3.36 1.94
N VAL A 123 8.43 -4.51 2.43
CA VAL A 123 7.78 -5.81 2.22
C VAL A 123 7.40 -6.41 3.57
N LEU A 124 6.13 -6.78 3.73
CA LEU A 124 5.57 -7.32 4.97
C LEU A 124 5.01 -8.72 4.75
N GLU A 125 5.54 -9.70 5.48
CA GLU A 125 5.01 -11.07 5.45
C GLU A 125 3.74 -11.22 6.31
N ASN A 126 3.48 -10.27 7.21
CA ASN A 126 2.36 -10.33 8.15
C ASN A 126 1.66 -8.98 8.27
N ALA A 127 0.32 -8.99 8.21
CA ALA A 127 -0.52 -7.81 8.37
C ALA A 127 -0.34 -7.12 9.73
N SER A 128 0.05 -7.85 10.78
CA SER A 128 0.31 -7.26 12.10
C SER A 128 1.45 -6.23 12.09
N ALA A 129 2.41 -6.35 11.17
CA ALA A 129 3.52 -5.40 11.01
C ALA A 129 3.13 -4.12 10.25
N LEU A 130 1.94 -4.11 9.64
CA LEU A 130 1.45 -2.97 8.87
C LEU A 130 1.11 -1.77 9.76
N ARG A 131 0.39 -2.01 10.86
CA ARG A 131 0.02 -0.96 11.81
C ARG A 131 1.23 -0.16 12.34
N PRO A 132 2.28 -0.80 12.89
CA PRO A 132 3.45 -0.05 13.39
C PRO A 132 4.22 0.65 12.27
N LEU A 133 4.26 0.08 11.05
CA LEU A 133 4.87 0.74 9.90
C LEU A 133 4.11 2.03 9.53
N LEU A 134 2.78 1.95 9.39
CA LEU A 134 1.95 3.11 9.11
C LEU A 134 2.06 4.16 10.21
N ALA A 135 2.03 3.76 11.48
CA ALA A 135 2.23 4.69 12.59
C ALA A 135 3.56 5.44 12.50
N LYS A 136 4.64 4.77 12.10
CA LYS A 136 5.95 5.39 11.87
C LYS A 136 5.95 6.36 10.69
N LEU A 137 5.30 6.00 9.57
CA LEU A 137 5.16 6.86 8.39
C LEU A 137 4.34 8.12 8.71
N THR A 138 3.28 7.96 9.49
CA THR A 138 2.43 9.06 9.96
C THR A 138 3.17 9.96 10.96
N GLY A 139 3.86 9.38 11.94
CA GLY A 139 4.65 10.11 12.93
C GLY A 139 5.76 10.95 12.29
N SER A 140 6.44 10.39 11.29
CA SER A 140 7.47 11.11 10.51
C SER A 140 6.91 12.29 9.72
N ARG A 141 5.61 12.27 9.38
CA ARG A 141 4.92 13.37 8.68
C ARG A 141 4.48 14.48 9.64
N ILE A 142 4.11 14.14 10.88
CA ILE A 142 3.76 15.13 11.91
C ILE A 142 5.01 15.88 12.40
N GLU A 143 6.19 15.25 12.36
CA GLU A 143 7.48 15.86 12.70
C GLU A 143 8.12 16.69 11.57
N GLN A 144 7.44 16.91 10.44
CA GLN A 144 7.84 17.90 9.45
C GLN A 144 6.97 19.16 9.62
N PRO A 145 7.20 20.00 10.65
CA PRO A 145 6.61 21.33 10.66
C PRO A 145 7.14 22.06 9.43
N GLN A 146 6.22 22.67 8.69
CA GLN A 146 6.52 23.47 7.51
C GLN A 146 7.70 24.40 7.81
N ALA A 147 8.86 24.10 7.23
CA ALA A 147 9.99 24.99 7.23
C ALA A 147 9.75 26.04 6.14
N SER A 148 9.20 27.18 6.59
CA SER A 148 9.37 28.58 6.12
C SER A 148 9.44 28.86 4.62
#